data_AF-A0A967F4A7-F1
#
_entry.id   AF-A0A967F4A7-F1
#
_cell.length_a   1.000
_cell.length_b   1.000
_cell.length_c   1.000
_cell.angle_alpha   90.00
_cell.angle_beta   90.00
_cell.angle_gamma   90.00
#
_symmetry.space_group_name_H-M   'P 1'
#
loop_
_entity.id
_entity.type
_entity.pdbx_description
1 polymer ?
#
loop_
_entity_poly.entity_id
_entity_poly.type
_entity_poly.pdbx_seq_one_letter_code
_entity_poly.pdbx_strand_id
1 'polypeptide(L)'
;GPEVRRPGTFASNCLLARRLAERGVRFIQLYHRGWDQHGNLPNDLTRQCRETDQPSAALVKDLKARGLLDDTLVIWATEFGRTPMLQGKLDPKNY
;
A
#
# COMPACT_ATOMS: atom_id res chain seq x y z
N GLY A 1 -0.78 -10.80 -8.60
CA GLY A 1 -1.90 -10.43 -9.49
C GLY A 1 -1.39 -9.79 -10.78
N PRO A 2 -2.29 -9.36 -11.68
CA PRO A 2 -1.93 -8.74 -12.97
C PRO A 2 -1.14 -7.43 -12.78
N GLU A 3 -1.45 -6.63 -11.77
CA GLU A 3 -0.78 -5.34 -11.50
C GLU A 3 0.73 -5.46 -11.27
N VAL A 4 1.24 -6.61 -10.85
CA VAL A 4 2.69 -6.86 -10.68
C VAL A 4 3.44 -6.73 -12.00
N ARG A 5 2.78 -7.03 -13.13
CA ARG A 5 3.36 -6.95 -14.47
C ARG A 5 3.35 -5.54 -15.05
N ARG A 6 2.63 -4.60 -14.42
CA ARG A 6 2.56 -3.20 -14.84
C ARG A 6 3.62 -2.39 -14.08
N PRO A 7 4.65 -1.87 -14.75
CA PRO A 7 5.67 -1.06 -14.09
C PRO A 7 5.07 0.16 -13.38
N GLY A 8 5.62 0.51 -12.22
CA GLY A 8 5.22 1.69 -11.44
C GLY A 8 3.99 1.48 -10.54
N THR A 9 3.29 0.35 -10.62
CA THR A 9 2.24 0.02 -9.65
C THR A 9 2.86 -0.32 -8.30
N PHE A 10 2.10 -0.11 -7.22
CA PHE A 10 2.51 -0.51 -5.88
C PHE A 10 2.75 -2.03 -5.79
N ALA A 11 1.97 -2.82 -6.53
CA ALA A 11 2.16 -4.26 -6.64
C ALA A 11 3.50 -4.65 -7.26
N SER A 12 3.90 -3.99 -8.34
CA SER A 12 5.20 -4.21 -8.98
C SER A 12 6.34 -3.81 -8.04
N ASN A 13 6.18 -2.69 -7.33
CA ASN A 13 7.14 -2.20 -6.36
C ASN A 13 7.30 -3.13 -5.14
N CYS A 14 6.23 -3.74 -4.64
CA CYS A 14 6.30 -4.76 -3.58
C CYS A 14 7.13 -5.97 -4.01
N LEU A 15 6.93 -6.46 -5.24
CA LEU A 15 7.76 -7.55 -5.76
C LEU A 15 9.23 -7.11 -5.88
N LEU A 16 9.49 -5.89 -6.36
CA LEU A 16 10.84 -5.34 -6.45
C LEU A 16 11.49 -5.23 -5.06
N ALA A 17 10.77 -4.75 -4.04
CA ALA A 17 11.23 -4.68 -2.66
C ALA A 17 11.67 -6.06 -2.16
N ARG A 18 10.87 -7.10 -2.39
CA ARG A 18 11.27 -8.48 -2.08
C ARG A 18 12.54 -8.91 -2.82
N ARG A 19 12.73 -8.51 -4.09
CA ARG A 19 13.96 -8.82 -4.85
C ARG A 19 15.19 -8.08 -4.32
N LEU A 20 15.00 -6.88 -3.78
CA LEU A 20 16.04 -6.07 -3.16
C LEU A 20 16.42 -6.65 -1.79
N ALA A 21 15.45 -7.07 -0.99
CA ALA A 21 15.67 -7.72 0.30
C ALA A 21 16.54 -8.98 0.15
N GLU A 22 16.22 -9.85 -0.83
CA GLU A 22 17.05 -11.03 -1.14
C GLU A 22 18.48 -10.71 -1.57
N ARG A 23 18.72 -9.51 -2.10
CA ARG A 23 20.05 -9.04 -2.50
C ARG A 23 20.78 -8.34 -1.35
N GLY A 24 20.24 -8.38 -0.13
CA GLY A 24 20.86 -7.81 1.06
C GLY A 24 20.71 -6.29 1.18
N VAL A 25 19.76 -5.67 0.48
CA VAL A 25 19.47 -4.25 0.67
C VAL A 25 18.89 -4.03 2.07
N ARG A 26 19.55 -3.20 2.87
CA ARG A 26 19.27 -3.03 4.30
C ARG A 26 18.08 -2.14 4.62
N PHE A 27 17.70 -1.26 3.70
CA PHE A 27 16.59 -0.33 3.89
C PHE A 27 15.83 -0.15 2.59
N ILE A 28 14.52 -0.37 2.63
CA ILE A 28 13.63 -0.28 1.48
C ILE A 28 12.39 0.49 1.92
N GLN A 29 12.08 1.58 1.23
CA GLN A 29 10.87 2.35 1.47
C GLN A 29 9.92 2.20 0.28
N LEU A 30 8.69 1.77 0.56
CA LEU A 30 7.59 1.78 -0.39
C LEU A 30 6.66 2.94 -0.06
N TYR A 31 6.26 3.69 -1.09
CA TYR A 31 5.40 4.86 -0.93
C TYR A 31 4.17 4.75 -1.82
N HIS A 32 2.98 4.95 -1.23
CA HIS A 32 1.70 5.05 -1.95
C HIS A 32 1.08 6.42 -1.70
N ARG A 33 0.76 7.13 -2.77
CA ARG A 33 0.30 8.53 -2.74
C ARG A 33 -1.20 8.60 -2.97
N GLY A 34 -1.83 9.70 -2.57
CA GLY A 34 -3.22 10.02 -2.92
C GLY A 34 -4.24 9.78 -1.81
N TRP A 35 -3.78 9.61 -0.56
CA TRP A 35 -4.62 9.36 0.62
C TRP A 35 -5.25 10.64 1.22
N ASP A 36 -4.85 11.83 0.78
CA ASP A 36 -5.48 13.10 1.16
C ASP A 36 -6.66 13.47 0.24
N GLN A 37 -7.73 12.70 0.36
CA GLN A 37 -8.90 12.84 -0.52
C GLN A 37 -9.94 13.77 0.11
N HIS A 38 -10.45 14.72 -0.68
CA HIS A 38 -11.49 15.68 -0.27
C HIS A 38 -12.83 15.47 -1.01
N GLY A 39 -12.93 14.43 -1.84
CA GLY A 39 -14.14 14.10 -2.59
C GLY A 39 -13.96 12.77 -3.33
N ASN A 40 -15.06 12.25 -3.88
CA ASN A 40 -15.15 10.92 -4.48
C ASN A 40 -14.62 9.80 -3.54
N LEU A 41 -14.77 10.02 -2.23
CA LEU A 41 -14.20 9.18 -1.17
C LEU A 41 -14.52 7.69 -1.32
N PRO A 42 -15.77 7.27 -1.58
CA PRO A 42 -16.09 5.84 -1.62
C PRO A 42 -15.32 5.11 -2.73
N ASN A 43 -15.20 5.75 -3.89
CA ASN A 43 -14.52 5.17 -5.04
C ASN A 43 -13.00 5.22 -4.87
N ASP A 44 -12.45 6.38 -4.51
CA ASP A 44 -11.01 6.56 -4.44
C ASP A 44 -10.39 5.82 -3.23
N LEU A 45 -11.08 5.77 -2.07
CA LEU A 45 -10.65 4.94 -0.94
C LEU A 45 -10.71 3.46 -1.29
N THR A 46 -11.81 2.99 -1.90
CA THR A 46 -11.93 1.57 -2.30
C THR A 46 -10.84 1.19 -3.30
N ARG A 47 -10.54 2.06 -4.27
CA ARG A 47 -9.46 1.83 -5.23
C ARG A 47 -8.12 1.74 -4.51
N GLN A 48 -7.77 2.73 -3.69
CA GLN A 48 -6.48 2.75 -3.01
C GLN A 48 -6.30 1.57 -2.04
N CYS A 49 -7.33 1.22 -1.27
CA CYS A 49 -7.31 0.03 -0.43
C CYS A 49 -7.01 -1.22 -1.25
N ARG A 50 -7.60 -1.39 -2.44
CA ARG A 50 -7.30 -2.54 -3.33
C ARG A 50 -5.87 -2.51 -3.87
N GLU A 51 -5.37 -1.33 -4.20
CA GLU A 51 -4.00 -1.14 -4.71
C GLU A 51 -2.95 -1.46 -3.65
N THR A 52 -3.24 -1.21 -2.36
CA THR A 52 -2.28 -1.41 -1.26
C THR A 52 -2.44 -2.71 -0.50
N ASP A 53 -3.65 -3.16 -0.19
CA ASP A 53 -3.91 -4.26 0.73
C ASP A 53 -3.27 -5.58 0.27
N GLN A 54 -3.65 -6.07 -0.92
CA GLN A 54 -3.17 -7.36 -1.41
C GLN A 54 -1.65 -7.36 -1.66
N PRO A 55 -1.05 -6.34 -2.29
CA PRO A 55 0.41 -6.35 -2.48
C PRO A 55 1.21 -6.30 -1.18
N SER A 56 0.73 -5.59 -0.16
CA SER A 56 1.39 -5.52 1.14
C SER A 56 1.36 -6.85 1.86
N ALA A 57 0.19 -7.51 1.86
CA ALA A 57 0.05 -8.85 2.38
C ALA A 57 0.93 -9.85 1.62
N ALA A 58 1.04 -9.71 0.29
CA ALA A 58 1.90 -10.55 -0.53
C ALA A 58 3.39 -10.34 -0.22
N LEU A 59 3.84 -9.10 -0.01
CA LEU A 59 5.22 -8.80 0.38
C LEU A 59 5.57 -9.49 1.71
N VAL A 60 4.73 -9.33 2.73
CA VAL A 60 4.97 -9.96 4.05
C VAL A 60 5.00 -11.49 3.93
N LYS A 61 4.08 -12.09 3.17
CA LYS A 61 4.05 -13.54 2.91
C LYS A 61 5.30 -14.02 2.16
N ASP A 62 5.75 -13.27 1.15
CA ASP A 62 6.94 -13.62 0.39
C ASP A 62 8.22 -13.54 1.24
N LEU A 63 8.34 -12.51 2.09
CA LEU A 63 9.46 -12.41 3.04
C LEU A 63 9.46 -13.60 3.99
N LYS A 64 8.30 -13.96 4.56
CA LYS A 64 8.16 -15.13 5.43
C LYS A 64 8.53 -16.44 4.72
N ALA A 65 8.00 -16.66 3.52
CA ALA A 65 8.27 -17.88 2.74
C ALA A 65 9.75 -18.06 2.35
N ARG A 66 10.53 -16.97 2.42
CA ARG A 66 11.97 -16.96 2.10
C ARG A 66 12.86 -16.91 3.34
N GLY A 67 12.29 -16.96 4.54
CA GLY A 67 13.03 -16.82 5.81
C GLY A 67 13.58 -15.41 6.06
N LEU A 68 13.18 -14.42 5.26
CA LEU A 68 13.64 -13.02 5.40
C LEU A 68 12.85 -12.25 6.45
N LEU A 69 11.69 -12.75 6.88
CA LEU A 69 10.90 -12.04 7.89
C LEU A 69 11.46 -12.20 9.30
N ASP A 70 12.36 -13.18 9.52
CA ASP A 70 12.95 -13.45 10.83
C ASP A 70 13.98 -12.38 11.24
N ASP A 71 14.58 -11.69 10.27
CA ASP A 71 15.59 -10.63 10.47
C ASP A 71 15.17 -9.26 9.89
N THR A 72 13.99 -9.16 9.28
CA THR A 72 13.47 -7.91 8.68
C THR A 72 12.31 -7.35 9.49
N LEU A 73 12.45 -6.12 9.98
CA LEU A 73 11.34 -5.34 10.52
C LEU A 73 10.50 -4.73 9.39
N VAL A 74 9.21 -5.03 9.35
CA VAL A 74 8.24 -4.44 8.42
C VAL A 74 7.38 -3.42 9.17
N ILE A 75 7.35 -2.18 8.69
CA ILE A 75 6.53 -1.10 9.25
C ILE A 75 5.49 -0.70 8.20
N TRP A 76 4.21 -0.72 8.59
CA TRP A 76 3.10 -0.14 7.84
C TRP A 76 2.64 1.13 8.55
N ALA A 77 2.85 2.28 7.93
CA ALA A 77 2.51 3.56 8.53
C ALA A 77 1.94 4.52 7.48
N THR A 78 1.17 5.49 7.97
CA THR A 78 0.67 6.64 7.23
C THR A 78 1.19 7.91 7.90
N GLU A 79 1.25 9.02 7.16
CA GLU A 79 1.64 10.33 7.69
C GLU A 79 0.61 10.86 8.69
N PHE A 80 -0.68 10.67 8.39
CA PHE A 80 -1.79 11.11 9.20
C PHE A 80 -3.03 10.22 8.99
N GLY A 81 -3.98 10.33 9.91
CA GLY A 81 -5.34 9.84 9.76
C GLY A 81 -6.31 11.00 9.51
N ARG A 82 -7.57 10.68 9.20
CA ARG A 82 -8.62 11.69 9.01
C ARG A 82 -9.80 11.41 9.94
N THR A 83 -10.24 12.43 10.66
CA THR A 83 -11.48 12.36 11.44
C THR A 83 -12.66 12.29 10.45
N PRO A 84 -13.65 11.40 10.66
CA PRO A 84 -14.82 11.28 9.78
C PRO A 84 -15.80 12.44 10.00
N MET A 85 -15.36 13.65 9.68
CA MET A 85 -16.16 14.87 9.73
C MET A 85 -16.60 15.23 8.31
N LEU A 86 -17.88 15.57 8.15
CA LEU A 86 -18.42 16.05 6.89
C LEU A 86 -17.72 17.36 6.49
N GLN A 87 -16.98 17.33 5.38
CA GLN A 87 -16.34 18.50 4.80
C GLN A 87 -17.07 18.88 3.51
N GLY A 88 -18.29 19.45 3.64
CA GLY A 88 -19.11 19.84 2.49
C GLY A 88 -20.60 19.62 2.71
N LYS A 89 -21.33 19.41 1.62
CA LYS A 89 -22.75 19.06 1.66
C LYS A 89 -22.90 17.56 1.92
N LEU A 90 -23.95 17.18 2.66
CA LEU A 90 -24.30 15.78 2.85
C LEU A 90 -24.74 15.18 1.50
N ASP A 91 -23.88 14.35 0.91
CA ASP A 91 -24.17 13.61 -0.33
C ASP A 91 -24.01 12.11 -0.06
N PRO A 92 -25.07 11.30 -0.12
CA PRO A 92 -24.99 9.85 0.09
C PRO A 92 -24.09 9.10 -0.89
N LYS A 93 -23.66 9.73 -2.00
CA LYS A 93 -22.72 9.15 -2.97
C LYS A 93 -21.29 9.63 -2.75
N ASN A 94 -21.11 10.60 -1.87
CA ASN A 94 -19.87 11.29 -1.59
C ASN A 94 -19.89 11.80 -0.14
N TYR A 95 -20.05 10.86 0.80
CA TYR A 95 -20.19 11.14 2.24
C TYR A 95 -18.97 11.89 2.79
#